data_AF-A0A937ERH2-F1
#
_entry.id   AF-A0A937ERH2-F1
#
_cell.length_a   1.000
_cell.length_b   1.000
_cell.length_c   1.000
_cell.angle_alpha   90.00
_cell.angle_beta   90.00
_cell.angle_gamma   90.00
#
_symmetry.space_group_name_H-M   'P 1'
#
loop_
_entity.id
_entity.type
_entity.pdbx_description
1 polymer ?
#
loop_
_entity_poly.entity_id
_entity_poly.type
_entity_poly.pdbx_seq_one_letter_code
_entity_poly.pdbx_strand_id
1 'polypeptide(L)'
;MIVNHAGVKTLMVAEASQGVMNSVLFIGSFAPVLFFFVTGVGSGIQSSQKKKQGRWRPLLMKVSILFLADLLMHWSAGRWIGLDFLGFIGLSVLVLELVRQSSAPITICGIGIVAISATRFLINPLLHRLIGSFPTGWWGLDWILGTPAVPGVSYPLSPWMVYPLLGFLVGAMAMRWRDIITTRRRQVIIGLVALGTLPLIASLILAFRQAEFFRWGTVSLAFFIVSFVPILVGIAWALVLCTVPTLKPVQSALSLRGVASLAIVPIHYFLLDLLTSLGVKELNGLVFSLFAIGLCIATFFLARTTESAGLKLQKIQSQKWLKIGLITATFLVSCVTLIYGGEGSVIAMYSRTIGQMILCLLLTFR
;
A
#
# COMPACT_ATOMS: atom_id res chain seq x y z
N MET A 1 -3.32 8.53 -0.77
CA MET A 1 -4.17 7.71 0.10
C MET A 1 -5.01 8.59 1.00
N ILE A 2 -4.39 9.33 1.94
CA ILE A 2 -5.09 10.20 2.90
C ILE A 2 -6.13 11.10 2.22
N VAL A 3 -5.70 11.85 1.19
CA VAL A 3 -6.59 12.74 0.42
C VAL A 3 -7.76 11.99 -0.21
N ASN A 4 -7.53 10.80 -0.78
CA ASN A 4 -8.59 10.01 -1.39
C ASN A 4 -9.60 9.51 -0.33
N HIS A 5 -9.14 8.94 0.78
CA HIS A 5 -10.03 8.47 1.86
C HIS A 5 -10.78 9.63 2.52
N ALA A 6 -10.09 10.75 2.76
CA ALA A 6 -10.70 11.95 3.28
C ALA A 6 -11.82 12.43 2.35
N GLY A 7 -11.55 12.54 1.05
CA GLY A 7 -12.57 13.03 0.11
C GLY A 7 -13.79 12.14 0.03
N VAL A 8 -13.60 10.81 0.02
CA VAL A 8 -14.73 9.87 0.05
C VAL A 8 -15.60 10.03 1.31
N LYS A 9 -15.01 10.41 2.45
CA LYS A 9 -15.75 10.54 3.73
C LYS A 9 -16.28 11.93 4.03
N THR A 10 -15.61 12.98 3.55
CA THR A 10 -15.86 14.35 4.02
C THR A 10 -16.19 15.34 2.91
N LEU A 11 -15.92 15.06 1.64
CA LEU A 11 -16.22 15.99 0.55
C LEU A 11 -17.71 15.88 0.14
N MET A 12 -18.34 17.00 -0.22
CA MET A 12 -19.69 16.97 -0.82
C MET A 12 -19.74 16.11 -2.08
N VAL A 13 -20.83 15.36 -2.28
CA VAL A 13 -20.99 14.46 -3.44
C VAL A 13 -20.91 15.21 -4.77
N ALA A 14 -21.49 16.42 -4.85
CA ALA A 14 -21.42 17.26 -6.04
C ALA A 14 -19.98 17.64 -6.41
N GLU A 15 -19.15 17.93 -5.41
CA GLU A 15 -17.72 18.25 -5.59
C GLU A 15 -16.88 17.00 -5.90
N ALA A 16 -17.22 15.86 -5.30
CA ALA A 16 -16.50 14.60 -5.50
C ALA A 16 -16.71 14.02 -6.91
N SER A 17 -17.87 14.30 -7.53
CA SER A 17 -18.28 13.71 -8.80
C SER A 17 -17.80 14.50 -10.03
N GLN A 18 -17.34 15.74 -9.87
CA GLN A 18 -16.99 16.61 -11.01
C GLN A 18 -15.70 17.42 -10.77
N GLY A 19 -15.07 17.84 -11.87
CA GLY A 19 -13.99 18.83 -11.86
C GLY A 19 -12.65 18.37 -11.23
N VAL A 20 -11.95 19.34 -10.64
CA VAL A 20 -10.58 19.18 -10.13
C VAL A 20 -10.52 18.23 -8.93
N MET A 21 -11.53 18.26 -8.06
CA MET A 21 -11.55 17.41 -6.87
C MET A 21 -11.61 15.92 -7.23
N ASN A 22 -12.44 15.52 -8.19
CA ASN A 22 -12.43 14.14 -8.70
C ASN A 22 -11.04 13.72 -9.19
N SER A 23 -10.34 14.60 -9.92
CA SER A 23 -8.96 14.35 -10.39
C SER A 23 -7.97 14.17 -9.22
N VAL A 24 -8.08 15.00 -8.18
CA VAL A 24 -7.26 14.89 -6.97
C VAL A 24 -7.53 13.59 -6.22
N LEU A 25 -8.79 13.18 -6.08
CA LEU A 25 -9.16 11.91 -5.45
C LEU A 25 -8.64 10.74 -6.28
N PHE A 26 -8.76 10.81 -7.61
CA PHE A 26 -8.24 9.81 -8.53
C PHE A 26 -6.73 9.67 -8.43
N ILE A 27 -5.96 10.77 -8.41
CA ILE A 27 -4.51 10.73 -8.19
C ILE A 27 -4.18 10.12 -6.82
N GLY A 28 -4.90 10.53 -5.78
CA GLY A 28 -4.72 10.01 -4.42
C GLY A 28 -4.97 8.50 -4.29
N SER A 29 -5.68 7.92 -5.27
CA SER A 29 -6.06 6.52 -5.38
C SER A 29 -4.92 5.61 -5.84
N PHE A 30 -3.86 6.15 -6.45
CA PHE A 30 -2.64 5.40 -6.84
C PHE A 30 -1.71 5.08 -5.67
N ALA A 31 -2.00 5.57 -4.46
CA ALA A 31 -1.09 5.38 -3.33
C ALA A 31 -0.75 3.91 -3.01
N PRO A 32 -1.70 2.94 -3.04
CA PRO A 32 -1.36 1.53 -2.84
C PRO A 32 -0.48 0.96 -3.96
N VAL A 33 -0.71 1.40 -5.21
CA VAL A 33 0.15 1.03 -6.35
C VAL A 33 1.60 1.41 -6.07
N LEU A 34 1.83 2.67 -5.69
CA LEU A 34 3.18 3.16 -5.38
C LEU A 34 3.77 2.47 -4.14
N PHE A 35 2.96 2.20 -3.13
CA PHE A 35 3.44 1.56 -1.90
C PHE A 35 3.89 0.11 -2.14
N PHE A 36 3.07 -0.69 -2.82
CA PHE A 36 3.43 -2.07 -3.15
C PHE A 36 4.61 -2.11 -4.13
N PHE A 37 4.64 -1.20 -5.10
CA PHE A 37 5.79 -1.03 -6.00
C PHE A 37 7.09 -0.74 -5.22
N VAL A 38 7.11 0.25 -4.33
CA VAL A 38 8.30 0.57 -3.52
C VAL A 38 8.71 -0.57 -2.59
N THR A 39 7.75 -1.34 -2.07
CA THR A 39 8.01 -2.56 -1.30
C THR A 39 8.79 -3.59 -2.14
N GLY A 40 8.39 -3.75 -3.41
CA GLY A 40 9.12 -4.52 -4.42
C GLY A 40 10.53 -3.99 -4.65
N VAL A 41 10.67 -2.69 -4.93
CA VAL A 41 11.97 -2.03 -5.20
C VAL A 41 12.96 -2.29 -4.08
N GLY A 42 12.54 -2.11 -2.82
CA GLY A 42 13.40 -2.39 -1.67
C GLY A 42 13.90 -3.85 -1.64
N SER A 43 13.02 -4.80 -1.94
CA SER A 43 13.35 -6.23 -1.97
C SER A 43 14.29 -6.60 -3.13
N GLY A 44 14.10 -6.00 -4.31
CA GLY A 44 14.97 -6.17 -5.48
C GLY A 44 16.36 -5.56 -5.28
N ILE A 45 16.46 -4.41 -4.62
CA ILE A 45 17.76 -3.83 -4.24
C ILE A 45 18.49 -4.77 -3.27
N GLN A 46 17.79 -5.32 -2.28
CA GLN A 46 18.35 -6.22 -1.28
C GLN A 46 18.80 -7.56 -1.86
N SER A 47 18.12 -8.09 -2.88
CA SER A 47 18.50 -9.35 -3.54
C SER A 47 19.88 -9.25 -4.21
N SER A 48 20.24 -8.07 -4.71
CA SER A 48 21.52 -7.82 -5.38
C SER A 48 22.71 -7.70 -4.42
N GLN A 49 22.49 -7.48 -3.12
CA GLN A 49 23.55 -7.16 -2.16
C GLN A 49 24.27 -8.37 -1.52
N LYS A 50 24.14 -9.60 -2.07
CA LYS A 50 24.78 -10.85 -1.57
C LYS A 50 24.68 -11.06 -0.04
N LYS A 51 23.71 -10.46 0.65
CA LYS A 51 23.49 -10.72 2.08
C LYS A 51 23.01 -12.16 2.25
N LYS A 52 23.59 -12.86 3.22
CA LYS A 52 23.28 -14.26 3.57
C LYS A 52 21.77 -14.53 3.53
N GLN A 53 21.41 -15.72 3.02
CA GLN A 53 20.04 -16.24 2.94
C GLN A 53 19.24 -15.94 4.22
N GLY A 54 17.99 -15.51 4.00
CA GLY A 54 17.14 -14.91 5.01
C GLY A 54 16.87 -15.86 6.17
N ARG A 55 17.06 -15.37 7.39
CA ARG A 55 16.49 -16.04 8.56
C ARG A 55 14.97 -15.98 8.41
N TRP A 56 14.34 -17.13 8.15
CA TRP A 56 12.89 -17.26 8.01
C TRP A 56 12.13 -16.73 9.23
N ARG A 57 12.71 -16.86 10.43
CA ARG A 57 12.06 -16.42 11.68
C ARG A 57 11.73 -14.91 11.70
N PRO A 58 12.68 -13.97 11.47
CA PRO A 58 12.37 -12.55 11.34
C PRO A 58 11.34 -12.21 10.24
N LEU A 59 11.36 -12.94 9.12
CA LEU A 59 10.39 -12.77 8.03
C LEU A 59 8.99 -13.18 8.51
N LEU A 60 8.84 -14.42 8.99
CA LEU A 60 7.56 -14.94 9.46
C LEU A 60 7.00 -14.08 10.59
N MET A 61 7.84 -13.64 11.53
CA MET A 61 7.41 -12.71 12.58
C MET A 61 6.87 -11.39 12.01
N LYS A 62 7.56 -10.80 11.02
CA LYS A 62 7.08 -9.59 10.32
C LYS A 62 5.74 -9.86 9.64
N VAL A 63 5.62 -10.96 8.91
CA VAL A 63 4.41 -11.34 8.18
C VAL A 63 3.26 -11.53 9.16
N SER A 64 3.44 -12.32 10.22
CA SER A 64 2.43 -12.53 11.26
C SER A 64 1.96 -11.23 11.92
N ILE A 65 2.88 -10.30 12.23
CA ILE A 65 2.51 -9.00 12.79
C ILE A 65 1.66 -8.18 11.81
N LEU A 66 2.00 -8.19 10.52
CA LEU A 66 1.24 -7.47 9.49
C LEU A 66 -0.16 -8.07 9.30
N PHE A 67 -0.27 -9.40 9.25
CA PHE A 67 -1.55 -10.10 9.19
C PHE A 67 -2.41 -9.85 10.43
N LEU A 68 -1.81 -9.86 11.63
CA LEU A 68 -2.54 -9.57 12.86
C LEU A 68 -3.01 -8.11 12.90
N ALA A 69 -2.20 -7.18 12.40
CA ALA A 69 -2.59 -5.77 12.30
C ALA A 69 -3.73 -5.55 11.30
N ASP A 70 -3.75 -6.30 10.20
CA ASP A 70 -4.87 -6.32 9.25
C ASP A 70 -6.11 -6.94 9.90
N LEU A 71 -5.97 -8.07 10.60
CA LEU A 71 -7.07 -8.74 11.28
C LEU A 71 -7.79 -7.83 12.28
N LEU A 72 -7.06 -7.04 13.08
CA LEU A 72 -7.66 -6.05 13.98
C LEU A 72 -8.55 -5.03 13.27
N MET A 73 -8.29 -4.76 11.98
CA MET A 73 -9.12 -3.87 11.17
C MET A 73 -10.45 -4.50 10.76
N HIS A 74 -10.49 -5.81 10.59
CA HIS A 74 -11.63 -6.54 10.06
C HIS A 74 -12.46 -7.25 11.13
N TRP A 75 -11.86 -7.55 12.29
CA TRP A 75 -12.60 -8.15 13.40
C TRP A 75 -13.71 -7.23 13.91
N SER A 76 -13.51 -5.91 13.87
CA SER A 76 -14.57 -4.94 14.18
C SER A 76 -15.74 -4.96 13.19
N ALA A 77 -15.62 -5.67 12.08
CA ALA A 77 -16.70 -5.89 11.11
C ALA A 77 -17.18 -7.35 11.12
N GLY A 78 -16.83 -8.14 12.14
CA GLY A 78 -17.20 -9.56 12.27
C GLY A 78 -16.47 -10.49 11.29
N ARG A 79 -15.33 -10.07 10.73
CA ARG A 79 -14.60 -10.84 9.71
C ARG A 79 -13.28 -11.40 10.24
N TRP A 80 -13.00 -12.66 9.90
CA TRP A 80 -11.83 -13.41 10.35
C TRP A 80 -10.60 -13.28 9.44
N ILE A 81 -10.78 -12.79 8.22
CA ILE A 81 -9.68 -12.56 7.27
C ILE A 81 -9.91 -11.23 6.58
N GLY A 82 -8.93 -10.35 6.75
CA GLY A 82 -8.69 -9.21 5.87
C GLY A 82 -7.48 -9.51 5.01
N LEU A 83 -7.59 -9.22 3.72
CA LEU A 83 -6.40 -9.01 2.87
C LEU A 83 -6.47 -7.57 2.36
N ASP A 84 -6.59 -6.65 3.31
CA ASP A 84 -6.51 -5.23 3.04
C ASP A 84 -5.04 -4.81 3.02
N PHE A 85 -4.75 -3.55 3.29
CA PHE A 85 -3.46 -2.96 2.97
C PHE A 85 -2.28 -3.63 3.68
N LEU A 86 -2.38 -3.89 4.99
CA LEU A 86 -1.27 -4.44 5.78
C LEU A 86 -1.09 -5.95 5.52
N GLY A 87 -2.20 -6.68 5.42
CA GLY A 87 -2.22 -8.10 5.08
C GLY A 87 -1.60 -8.35 3.70
N PHE A 88 -1.96 -7.51 2.71
CA PHE A 88 -1.39 -7.61 1.36
C PHE A 88 0.11 -7.27 1.33
N ILE A 89 0.60 -6.34 2.15
CA ILE A 89 2.05 -6.10 2.32
C ILE A 89 2.73 -7.35 2.90
N GLY A 90 2.12 -7.96 3.92
CA GLY A 90 2.62 -9.20 4.53
C GLY A 90 2.78 -10.31 3.50
N LEU A 91 1.73 -10.54 2.71
CA LEU A 91 1.75 -11.50 1.60
C LEU A 91 2.81 -11.13 0.54
N SER A 92 2.87 -9.87 0.12
CA SER A 92 3.83 -9.40 -0.87
C SER A 92 5.27 -9.64 -0.42
N VAL A 93 5.58 -9.35 0.85
CA VAL A 93 6.91 -9.60 1.42
C VAL A 93 7.26 -11.09 1.44
N LEU A 94 6.30 -11.96 1.77
CA LEU A 94 6.49 -13.40 1.73
C LEU A 94 6.76 -13.91 0.30
N VAL A 95 5.93 -13.49 -0.67
CA VAL A 95 6.10 -13.86 -2.08
C VAL A 95 7.44 -13.36 -2.61
N LEU A 96 7.81 -12.11 -2.34
CA LEU A 96 9.08 -11.54 -2.79
C LEU A 96 10.28 -12.23 -2.17
N GLU A 97 10.19 -12.71 -0.93
CA GLU A 97 11.26 -13.50 -0.31
C GLU A 97 11.42 -14.87 -0.98
N LEU A 98 10.31 -15.54 -1.33
CA LEU A 98 10.34 -16.78 -2.11
C LEU A 98 10.96 -16.55 -3.49
N VAL A 99 10.53 -15.50 -4.19
CA VAL A 99 11.11 -15.12 -5.49
C VAL A 99 12.59 -14.83 -5.35
N ARG A 100 13.01 -14.08 -4.32
CA ARG A 100 14.41 -13.73 -4.06
C ARG A 100 15.31 -14.95 -3.85
N GLN A 101 14.79 -16.02 -3.25
CA GLN A 101 15.53 -17.25 -2.99
C GLN A 101 15.63 -18.18 -4.20
N SER A 102 14.86 -17.92 -5.26
CA SER A 102 14.92 -18.70 -6.50
C SER A 102 16.23 -18.51 -7.26
N SER A 103 16.56 -19.46 -8.15
CA SER A 103 17.72 -19.36 -9.05
C SER A 103 17.55 -18.31 -10.16
N ALA A 104 16.31 -17.96 -10.49
CA ALA A 104 15.96 -17.05 -11.58
C ALA A 104 14.92 -15.99 -11.16
N PRO A 105 15.24 -15.12 -10.17
CA PRO A 105 14.26 -14.22 -9.57
C PRO A 105 13.68 -13.20 -10.56
N ILE A 106 14.50 -12.69 -11.47
CA ILE A 106 14.07 -11.76 -12.53
C ILE A 106 13.09 -12.45 -13.48
N THR A 107 13.41 -13.67 -13.93
CA THR A 107 12.55 -14.44 -14.82
C THR A 107 11.21 -14.76 -14.16
N ILE A 108 11.22 -15.20 -12.90
CA ILE A 108 10.00 -15.51 -12.14
C ILE A 108 9.13 -14.26 -11.96
N CYS A 109 9.71 -13.11 -11.63
CA CYS A 109 8.96 -11.85 -11.61
C CYS A 109 8.34 -11.52 -12.97
N GLY A 110 9.09 -11.64 -14.06
CA GLY A 110 8.59 -11.36 -15.41
C GLY A 110 7.41 -12.26 -15.80
N ILE A 111 7.56 -13.58 -15.60
CA ILE A 111 6.49 -14.56 -15.82
C ILE A 111 5.30 -14.26 -14.92
N GLY A 112 5.53 -13.98 -13.63
CA GLY A 112 4.48 -13.69 -12.66
C GLY A 112 3.66 -12.45 -13.04
N ILE A 113 4.29 -11.37 -13.49
CA ILE A 113 3.58 -10.18 -13.98
C ILE A 113 2.67 -10.55 -15.16
N VAL A 114 3.19 -11.22 -16.18
CA VAL A 114 2.42 -11.61 -17.35
C VAL A 114 1.26 -12.54 -16.97
N ALA A 115 1.54 -13.57 -16.16
CA ALA A 115 0.54 -14.53 -15.72
C ALA A 115 -0.58 -13.87 -14.90
N ILE A 116 -0.24 -13.03 -13.92
CA ILE A 116 -1.22 -12.36 -13.06
C ILE A 116 -2.07 -11.34 -13.85
N SER A 117 -1.45 -10.59 -14.77
CA SER A 117 -2.18 -9.70 -15.68
C SER A 117 -3.11 -10.49 -16.61
N ALA A 118 -2.65 -11.59 -17.20
CA ALA A 118 -3.47 -12.45 -18.05
C ALA A 118 -4.63 -13.08 -17.26
N THR A 119 -4.38 -13.54 -16.03
CA THR A 119 -5.42 -14.07 -15.14
C THR A 119 -6.56 -13.07 -14.95
N ARG A 120 -6.23 -11.80 -14.67
CA ARG A 120 -7.24 -10.75 -14.45
C ARG A 120 -7.95 -10.31 -15.72
N PHE A 121 -7.22 -10.04 -16.79
CA PHE A 121 -7.74 -9.31 -17.95
C PHE A 121 -8.07 -10.19 -19.15
N LEU A 122 -7.64 -11.45 -19.16
CA LEU A 122 -7.95 -12.41 -20.22
C LEU A 122 -8.73 -13.61 -19.66
N ILE A 123 -8.16 -14.34 -18.70
CA ILE A 123 -8.74 -15.59 -18.19
C ILE A 123 -10.06 -15.32 -17.45
N ASN A 124 -10.10 -14.36 -16.54
CA ASN A 124 -11.31 -14.06 -15.77
C ASN A 124 -12.51 -13.67 -16.68
N PRO A 125 -12.39 -12.73 -17.63
CA PRO A 125 -13.48 -12.46 -18.58
C PRO A 125 -13.89 -13.67 -19.42
N LEU A 126 -12.94 -14.53 -19.84
CA LEU A 126 -13.25 -15.75 -20.59
C LEU A 126 -14.03 -16.76 -19.73
N LEU A 127 -13.61 -16.99 -18.48
CA LEU A 127 -14.31 -17.89 -17.56
C LEU A 127 -15.72 -17.42 -17.28
N HIS A 128 -15.92 -16.11 -17.06
CA HIS A 128 -17.25 -15.54 -16.87
C HIS A 128 -18.16 -15.72 -18.09
N ARG A 129 -17.62 -15.65 -19.31
CA ARG A 129 -18.38 -15.92 -20.54
C ARG A 129 -18.74 -17.39 -20.71
N LEU A 130 -17.86 -18.30 -20.27
CA LEU A 130 -18.05 -19.75 -20.45
C LEU A 130 -18.97 -20.38 -19.40
N ILE A 131 -18.85 -19.96 -18.15
CA ILE A 131 -19.46 -20.64 -16.99
C ILE A 131 -20.52 -19.74 -16.31
N GLY A 132 -20.59 -18.46 -16.66
CA GLY A 132 -21.48 -17.49 -16.02
C GLY A 132 -20.91 -16.92 -14.72
N SER A 133 -21.75 -16.59 -13.75
CA SER A 133 -21.32 -16.14 -12.42
C SER A 133 -20.79 -17.29 -11.58
N PHE A 134 -19.64 -17.10 -10.92
CA PHE A 134 -19.11 -18.10 -9.99
C PHE A 134 -20.12 -18.36 -8.85
N PRO A 135 -20.29 -19.62 -8.42
CA PRO A 135 -21.11 -19.94 -7.26
C PRO A 135 -20.63 -19.22 -6.01
N THR A 136 -21.57 -18.79 -5.16
CA THR A 136 -21.28 -18.28 -3.82
C THR A 136 -20.45 -19.31 -3.03
N GLY A 137 -19.28 -18.90 -2.53
CA GLY A 137 -18.36 -19.76 -1.77
C GLY A 137 -16.99 -19.99 -2.41
N TRP A 138 -16.79 -19.60 -3.67
CA TRP A 138 -15.51 -19.71 -4.39
C TRP A 138 -14.54 -18.55 -4.09
N TRP A 139 -14.50 -18.12 -2.83
CA TRP A 139 -13.78 -16.92 -2.38
C TRP A 139 -12.29 -16.90 -2.78
N GLY A 140 -11.64 -18.07 -2.78
CA GLY A 140 -10.24 -18.20 -3.15
C GLY A 140 -10.00 -17.99 -4.65
N LEU A 141 -10.92 -18.49 -5.49
CA LEU A 141 -10.84 -18.26 -6.92
C LEU A 141 -11.14 -16.79 -7.25
N ASP A 142 -12.16 -16.21 -6.62
CA ASP A 142 -12.48 -14.80 -6.74
C ASP A 142 -11.30 -13.90 -6.36
N TRP A 143 -10.59 -14.25 -5.29
CA TRP A 143 -9.38 -13.59 -4.86
C TRP A 143 -8.23 -13.70 -5.86
N ILE A 144 -8.03 -14.89 -6.47
CA ILE A 144 -7.01 -15.13 -7.49
C ILE A 144 -7.35 -14.39 -8.78
N LEU A 145 -8.61 -14.41 -9.22
CA LEU A 145 -9.08 -13.78 -10.46
C LEU A 145 -9.27 -12.26 -10.34
N GLY A 146 -9.36 -11.76 -9.10
CA GLY A 146 -9.55 -10.34 -8.82
C GLY A 146 -10.98 -9.85 -9.00
N THR A 147 -11.97 -10.69 -8.72
CA THR A 147 -13.40 -10.34 -8.86
C THR A 147 -13.90 -9.56 -7.62
N PRO A 148 -15.00 -8.80 -7.74
CA PRO A 148 -15.47 -7.90 -6.67
C PRO A 148 -16.08 -8.64 -5.48
N ALA A 149 -16.22 -9.96 -5.58
CA ALA A 149 -17.10 -10.78 -4.75
C ALA A 149 -16.48 -11.21 -3.41
N VAL A 150 -15.33 -10.65 -2.99
CA VAL A 150 -14.67 -11.06 -1.73
C VAL A 150 -14.82 -9.98 -0.66
N PRO A 151 -15.81 -10.09 0.25
CA PRO A 151 -15.96 -9.17 1.36
C PRO A 151 -14.69 -9.12 2.23
N GLY A 152 -14.13 -7.94 2.43
CA GLY A 152 -12.98 -7.74 3.32
C GLY A 152 -11.63 -7.88 2.62
N VAL A 153 -11.64 -8.01 1.30
CA VAL A 153 -10.41 -7.96 0.51
C VAL A 153 -10.42 -6.71 -0.37
N SER A 154 -9.58 -5.74 0.00
CA SER A 154 -9.38 -4.52 -0.80
C SER A 154 -8.39 -4.73 -1.95
N TYR A 155 -7.49 -5.71 -1.81
CA TYR A 155 -6.41 -5.99 -2.77
C TYR A 155 -6.39 -7.47 -3.14
N PRO A 156 -7.23 -7.93 -4.09
CA PRO A 156 -7.12 -9.30 -4.57
C PRO A 156 -5.77 -9.56 -5.24
N LEU A 157 -5.35 -10.83 -5.32
CA LEU A 157 -4.04 -11.20 -5.84
C LEU A 157 -3.80 -10.62 -7.24
N SER A 158 -4.78 -10.79 -8.13
CA SER A 158 -4.73 -10.23 -9.48
C SER A 158 -5.56 -8.94 -9.58
N PRO A 159 -5.02 -7.83 -10.11
CA PRO A 159 -3.66 -7.65 -10.62
C PRO A 159 -2.70 -7.07 -9.56
N TRP A 160 -3.07 -6.92 -8.29
CA TRP A 160 -2.29 -6.12 -7.33
C TRP A 160 -0.87 -6.65 -7.08
N MET A 161 -0.66 -7.97 -7.18
CA MET A 161 0.67 -8.58 -6.99
C MET A 161 1.64 -8.24 -8.14
N VAL A 162 1.14 -7.69 -9.26
CA VAL A 162 1.99 -7.14 -10.32
C VAL A 162 2.88 -6.01 -9.80
N TYR A 163 2.36 -5.11 -8.98
CA TYR A 163 3.11 -3.94 -8.52
C TYR A 163 4.36 -4.27 -7.68
N PRO A 164 4.29 -5.13 -6.63
CA PRO A 164 5.48 -5.54 -5.90
C PRO A 164 6.46 -6.36 -6.77
N LEU A 165 5.98 -7.21 -7.68
CA LEU A 165 6.85 -7.95 -8.60
C LEU A 165 7.58 -7.02 -9.58
N LEU A 166 6.88 -6.03 -10.13
CA LEU A 166 7.44 -4.99 -10.98
C LEU A 166 8.46 -4.15 -10.21
N GLY A 167 8.14 -3.79 -8.98
CA GLY A 167 9.05 -3.11 -8.08
C GLY A 167 10.34 -3.90 -7.89
N PHE A 168 10.23 -5.20 -7.63
CA PHE A 168 11.41 -6.08 -7.49
C PHE A 168 12.28 -6.07 -8.74
N LEU A 169 11.68 -6.19 -9.93
CA LEU A 169 12.42 -6.09 -11.20
C LEU A 169 13.17 -4.78 -11.31
N VAL A 170 12.48 -3.66 -11.10
CA VAL A 170 13.08 -2.32 -11.17
C VAL A 170 14.21 -2.17 -10.16
N GLY A 171 14.02 -2.63 -8.91
CA GLY A 171 15.05 -2.57 -7.87
C GLY A 171 16.30 -3.40 -8.22
N ALA A 172 16.11 -4.62 -8.72
CA ALA A 172 17.21 -5.49 -9.14
C ALA A 172 17.95 -4.93 -10.37
N MET A 173 17.21 -4.43 -11.36
CA MET A 173 17.77 -3.81 -12.57
C MET A 173 18.51 -2.51 -12.25
N ALA A 174 17.98 -1.69 -11.33
CA ALA A 174 18.62 -0.46 -10.89
C ALA A 174 19.98 -0.74 -10.22
N MET A 175 20.11 -1.84 -9.48
CA MET A 175 21.39 -2.27 -8.92
C MET A 175 22.34 -2.77 -10.00
N ARG A 176 21.84 -3.57 -10.95
CA ARG A 176 22.65 -4.10 -12.07
C ARG A 176 23.20 -3.01 -12.98
N TRP A 177 22.44 -1.94 -13.21
CA TRP A 177 22.80 -0.84 -14.10
C TRP A 177 23.10 0.46 -13.36
N ARG A 178 23.50 0.37 -12.09
CA ARG A 178 23.78 1.53 -11.24
C ARG A 178 24.73 2.52 -11.91
N ASP A 179 25.83 2.04 -12.48
CA ASP A 179 26.87 2.89 -13.08
C ASP A 179 26.36 3.64 -14.32
N ILE A 180 25.50 2.99 -15.11
CA ILE A 180 24.84 3.62 -16.26
C ILE A 180 23.85 4.67 -15.76
N ILE A 181 23.05 4.36 -14.75
CA ILE A 181 22.07 5.29 -14.17
C ILE A 181 22.77 6.51 -13.54
N THR A 182 23.94 6.34 -12.93
CA THR A 182 24.69 7.48 -12.38
C THR A 182 25.29 8.33 -13.49
N THR A 183 25.93 7.73 -14.49
CA THR A 183 26.65 8.47 -15.56
C THR A 183 25.69 9.10 -16.56
N ARG A 184 24.59 8.41 -16.90
CA ARG A 184 23.59 8.85 -17.91
C ARG A 184 22.26 9.23 -17.29
N ARG A 185 22.27 9.72 -16.04
CA ARG A 185 21.05 10.00 -15.25
C ARG A 185 20.00 10.82 -16.00
N ARG A 186 20.40 11.91 -16.65
CA ARG A 186 19.48 12.78 -17.41
C ARG A 186 18.78 12.02 -18.53
N GLN A 187 19.51 11.18 -19.27
CA GLN A 187 18.94 10.36 -20.34
C GLN A 187 17.98 9.32 -19.78
N VAL A 188 18.30 8.72 -18.62
CA VAL A 188 17.39 7.80 -17.93
C VAL A 188 16.11 8.50 -17.49
N ILE A 189 16.20 9.71 -16.91
CA ILE A 189 15.03 10.51 -16.52
C ILE A 189 14.15 10.83 -17.72
N ILE A 190 14.74 11.33 -18.81
CA ILE A 190 14.00 11.63 -20.05
C ILE A 190 13.35 10.37 -20.60
N GLY A 191 14.09 9.25 -20.63
CA GLY A 191 13.57 7.96 -21.07
C GLY A 191 12.39 7.47 -20.21
N LEU A 192 12.45 7.62 -18.89
CA LEU A 192 11.34 7.26 -17.99
C LEU A 192 10.10 8.13 -18.23
N VAL A 193 10.28 9.44 -18.41
CA VAL A 193 9.16 10.36 -18.71
C VAL A 193 8.56 10.03 -20.08
N ALA A 194 9.39 9.79 -21.09
CA ALA A 194 8.96 9.40 -22.43
C ALA A 194 8.24 8.03 -22.42
N LEU A 195 8.74 7.04 -21.68
CA LEU A 195 8.05 5.76 -21.51
C LEU A 195 6.72 5.93 -20.76
N GLY A 196 6.63 6.91 -19.87
CA GLY A 196 5.39 7.26 -19.16
C GLY A 196 4.29 7.82 -20.06
N THR A 197 4.62 8.36 -21.23
CA THR A 197 3.61 8.85 -22.18
C THR A 197 2.86 7.71 -22.86
N LEU A 198 3.46 6.52 -23.01
CA LEU A 198 2.80 5.36 -23.63
C LEU A 198 1.56 4.88 -22.85
N PRO A 199 1.64 4.55 -21.54
CA PRO A 199 0.46 4.19 -20.77
C PRO A 199 -0.51 5.37 -20.63
N LEU A 200 -0.03 6.62 -20.64
CA LEU A 200 -0.91 7.80 -20.63
C LEU A 200 -1.74 7.88 -21.91
N ILE A 201 -1.12 7.77 -23.09
CA ILE A 201 -1.81 7.78 -24.39
C ILE A 201 -2.79 6.61 -24.47
N ALA A 202 -2.36 5.39 -24.09
CA ALA A 202 -3.25 4.23 -24.06
C ALA A 202 -4.47 4.46 -23.15
N SER A 203 -4.27 5.10 -22.00
CA SER A 203 -5.34 5.46 -21.07
C SER A 203 -6.26 6.54 -21.64
N LEU A 204 -5.73 7.54 -22.34
CA LEU A 204 -6.55 8.55 -23.02
C LEU A 204 -7.41 7.93 -24.13
N ILE A 205 -6.87 6.96 -24.89
CA ILE A 205 -7.65 6.21 -25.88
C ILE A 205 -8.78 5.42 -25.21
N LEU A 206 -8.50 4.77 -24.07
CA LEU A 206 -9.52 4.05 -23.30
C LEU A 206 -10.59 5.00 -22.75
N ALA A 207 -10.19 6.16 -22.23
CA ALA A 207 -11.10 7.20 -21.77
C ALA A 207 -11.99 7.73 -22.90
N PHE A 208 -11.43 7.96 -24.09
CA PHE A 208 -12.20 8.35 -25.28
C PHE A 208 -13.22 7.29 -25.68
N ARG A 209 -12.91 6.01 -25.44
CA ARG A 209 -13.83 4.87 -25.62
C ARG A 209 -14.77 4.63 -24.43
N GLN A 210 -14.90 5.60 -23.51
CA GLN A 210 -15.76 5.52 -22.33
C GLN A 210 -15.43 4.33 -21.40
N ALA A 211 -14.17 3.86 -21.40
CA ALA A 211 -13.76 2.84 -20.46
C ALA A 211 -13.74 3.39 -19.03
N GLU A 212 -14.15 2.56 -18.07
CA GLU A 212 -14.18 2.95 -16.66
C GLU A 212 -12.80 2.84 -15.99
N PHE A 213 -12.50 3.78 -15.10
CA PHE A 213 -11.27 3.85 -14.32
C PHE A 213 -11.51 3.54 -12.84
N PHE A 214 -12.17 2.43 -12.56
CA PHE A 214 -12.41 2.01 -11.18
C PHE A 214 -11.20 1.23 -10.62
N ARG A 215 -10.96 1.40 -9.31
CA ARG A 215 -9.93 0.66 -8.53
C ARG A 215 -10.47 -0.14 -7.35
N TRP A 216 -11.69 0.17 -6.90
CA TRP A 216 -12.21 -0.27 -5.61
C TRP A 216 -12.89 -1.62 -5.75
N GLY A 217 -12.53 -2.58 -4.89
CA GLY A 217 -13.01 -3.97 -4.95
C GLY A 217 -12.42 -4.76 -6.12
N THR A 218 -12.28 -4.13 -7.28
CA THR A 218 -11.60 -4.68 -8.46
C THR A 218 -10.81 -3.61 -9.19
N VAL A 219 -9.81 -4.04 -9.96
CA VAL A 219 -9.03 -3.13 -10.81
C VAL A 219 -9.48 -3.27 -12.25
N SER A 220 -9.91 -2.15 -12.85
CA SER A 220 -10.19 -2.03 -14.28
C SER A 220 -8.90 -2.07 -15.11
N LEU A 221 -9.00 -2.47 -16.37
CA LEU A 221 -7.86 -2.46 -17.29
C LEU A 221 -7.33 -1.03 -17.48
N ALA A 222 -8.22 -0.04 -17.60
CA ALA A 222 -7.85 1.35 -17.79
C ALA A 222 -7.10 1.90 -16.57
N PHE A 223 -7.57 1.62 -15.34
CA PHE A 223 -6.85 1.96 -14.11
C PHE A 223 -5.48 1.29 -14.04
N PHE A 224 -5.41 -0.01 -14.37
CA PHE A 224 -4.16 -0.76 -14.36
C PHE A 224 -3.13 -0.15 -15.30
N ILE A 225 -3.51 0.19 -16.53
CA ILE A 225 -2.61 0.81 -17.51
C ILE A 225 -2.17 2.20 -17.07
N VAL A 226 -3.09 3.07 -16.64
CA VAL A 226 -2.71 4.44 -16.24
C VAL A 226 -1.83 4.43 -14.99
N SER A 227 -1.93 3.41 -14.13
CA SER A 227 -1.14 3.31 -12.90
C SER A 227 0.38 3.18 -13.13
N PHE A 228 0.81 2.80 -14.35
CA PHE A 228 2.22 2.83 -14.72
C PHE A 228 2.77 4.26 -14.88
N VAL A 229 1.92 5.25 -15.19
CA VAL A 229 2.31 6.66 -15.30
C VAL A 229 2.90 7.18 -13.98
N PRO A 230 2.19 7.16 -12.83
CA PRO A 230 2.76 7.63 -11.57
C PRO A 230 3.96 6.80 -11.10
N ILE A 231 4.08 5.52 -11.47
CA ILE A 231 5.28 4.73 -11.20
C ILE A 231 6.48 5.32 -11.95
N LEU A 232 6.38 5.47 -13.28
CA LEU A 232 7.49 5.94 -14.12
C LEU A 232 7.87 7.39 -13.80
N VAL A 233 6.87 8.27 -13.69
CA VAL A 233 7.07 9.66 -13.27
C VAL A 233 7.65 9.72 -11.86
N GLY A 234 7.17 8.89 -10.93
CA GLY A 234 7.67 8.82 -9.56
C GLY A 234 9.15 8.43 -9.49
N ILE A 235 9.60 7.46 -10.28
CA ILE A 235 11.01 7.08 -10.38
C ILE A 235 11.83 8.24 -10.98
N ALA A 236 11.37 8.84 -12.07
CA ALA A 236 12.03 9.99 -12.69
C ALA A 236 12.18 11.14 -11.69
N TRP A 237 11.13 11.41 -10.91
CA TRP A 237 11.14 12.43 -9.88
C TRP A 237 12.06 12.11 -8.71
N ALA A 238 12.09 10.87 -8.24
CA ALA A 238 13.07 10.44 -7.25
C ALA A 238 14.52 10.68 -7.73
N LEU A 239 14.83 10.38 -9.00
CA LEU A 239 16.16 10.61 -9.56
C LEU A 239 16.54 12.10 -9.64
N VAL A 240 15.59 12.98 -9.98
CA VAL A 240 15.78 14.44 -9.98
C VAL A 240 16.01 14.95 -8.57
N LEU A 241 15.15 14.57 -7.62
CA LEU A 241 15.28 15.02 -6.23
C LEU A 241 16.64 14.60 -5.66
N CYS A 242 17.10 13.38 -5.92
CA CYS A 242 18.41 12.92 -5.49
C CYS A 242 19.61 13.67 -6.09
N THR A 243 19.43 14.51 -7.13
CA THR A 243 20.51 15.37 -7.66
C THR A 243 20.65 16.71 -6.97
N VAL A 244 19.63 17.19 -6.25
CA VAL A 244 19.59 18.56 -5.75
C VAL A 244 19.87 18.57 -4.24
N PRO A 245 21.10 18.95 -3.80
CA PRO A 245 21.47 18.86 -2.39
C PRO A 245 20.64 19.77 -1.49
N THR A 246 20.18 20.91 -2.00
CA THR A 246 19.33 21.86 -1.27
C THR A 246 17.95 21.28 -0.93
N LEU A 247 17.51 20.23 -1.63
CA LEU A 247 16.25 19.54 -1.35
C LEU A 247 16.39 18.39 -0.34
N LYS A 248 17.59 18.14 0.21
CA LYS A 248 17.79 17.10 1.24
C LYS A 248 16.87 17.27 2.46
N PRO A 249 16.63 18.47 3.02
CA PRO A 249 15.70 18.63 4.14
C PRO A 249 14.27 18.23 3.76
N VAL A 250 13.81 18.61 2.58
CA VAL A 250 12.48 18.27 2.06
C VAL A 250 12.34 16.77 1.83
N GLN A 251 13.36 16.13 1.23
CA GLN A 251 13.39 14.68 1.07
C GLN A 251 13.35 13.97 2.42
N SER A 252 14.13 14.46 3.38
CA SER A 252 14.13 13.95 4.74
C SER A 252 12.78 14.17 5.42
N ALA A 253 12.06 15.26 5.12
CA ALA A 253 10.74 15.60 5.67
C ALA A 253 9.57 14.82 5.05
N LEU A 254 9.70 14.40 3.79
CA LEU A 254 8.66 13.64 3.08
C LEU A 254 8.92 12.13 3.08
N SER A 255 10.14 11.68 3.39
CA SER A 255 10.46 10.27 3.52
C SER A 255 9.97 9.73 4.87
N LEU A 256 9.09 8.73 4.84
CA LEU A 256 8.77 7.91 6.00
C LEU A 256 9.59 6.63 5.91
N ARG A 257 10.37 6.34 6.95
CA ARG A 257 11.24 5.18 7.00
C ARG A 257 10.75 4.18 8.04
N GLY A 258 11.20 2.93 7.89
CA GLY A 258 10.94 1.87 8.85
C GLY A 258 9.47 1.78 9.26
N VAL A 259 9.23 1.88 10.57
CA VAL A 259 7.90 1.75 11.17
C VAL A 259 6.97 2.92 10.84
N ALA A 260 7.49 4.14 10.61
CA ALA A 260 6.65 5.28 10.23
C ALA A 260 5.86 5.03 8.94
N SER A 261 6.48 4.33 7.97
CA SER A 261 5.83 4.00 6.70
C SER A 261 4.64 3.06 6.83
N LEU A 262 4.58 2.27 7.91
CA LEU A 262 3.47 1.36 8.21
C LEU A 262 2.46 2.04 9.15
N ALA A 263 2.94 2.77 10.16
CA ALA A 263 2.13 3.48 11.14
C ALA A 263 1.26 4.59 10.52
N ILE A 264 1.67 5.16 9.38
CA ILE A 264 0.85 6.15 8.65
C ILE A 264 -0.56 5.60 8.33
N VAL A 265 -0.70 4.29 8.11
CA VAL A 265 -1.98 3.65 7.75
C VAL A 265 -2.97 3.72 8.92
N PRO A 266 -2.73 3.10 10.09
CA PRO A 266 -3.67 3.20 11.21
C PRO A 266 -3.87 4.64 11.70
N ILE A 267 -2.83 5.50 11.68
CA ILE A 267 -2.94 6.89 12.12
C ILE A 267 -3.93 7.68 11.27
N HIS A 268 -3.84 7.61 9.93
CA HIS A 268 -4.73 8.44 9.10
C HIS A 268 -6.17 7.95 9.16
N TYR A 269 -6.40 6.64 9.27
CA TYR A 269 -7.76 6.11 9.48
C TYR A 269 -8.32 6.58 10.82
N PHE A 270 -7.53 6.53 11.89
CA PHE A 270 -7.94 7.03 13.20
C PHE A 270 -8.28 8.52 13.19
N LEU A 271 -7.39 9.37 12.66
CA LEU A 271 -7.64 10.80 12.59
C LEU A 271 -8.88 11.10 11.74
N LEU A 272 -9.05 10.41 10.62
CA LEU A 272 -10.22 10.58 9.77
C LEU A 272 -11.51 10.14 10.49
N ASP A 273 -11.51 8.97 11.12
CA ASP A 273 -12.66 8.46 11.86
C ASP A 273 -13.02 9.41 13.02
N LEU A 274 -12.02 9.87 13.79
CA LEU A 274 -12.19 10.87 14.84
C LEU A 274 -12.83 12.16 14.30
N LEU A 275 -12.29 12.75 13.23
CA LEU A 275 -12.80 13.99 12.67
C LEU A 275 -14.23 13.83 12.12
N THR A 276 -14.52 12.69 11.47
CA THR A 276 -15.88 12.40 10.99
C THR A 276 -16.88 12.16 12.13
N SER A 277 -16.43 11.60 13.27
CA SER A 277 -17.24 11.44 14.47
C SER A 277 -17.55 12.77 15.16
N LEU A 278 -16.67 13.77 15.00
CA LEU A 278 -16.87 15.15 15.45
C LEU A 278 -17.74 15.98 14.49
N GLY A 279 -18.30 15.36 13.44
CA GLY A 279 -19.22 16.02 12.52
C GLY A 279 -18.57 16.65 11.29
N VAL A 280 -17.27 16.46 11.05
CA VAL A 280 -16.61 16.97 9.84
C VAL A 280 -17.07 16.17 8.62
N LYS A 281 -18.04 16.70 7.87
CA LYS A 281 -18.64 16.11 6.67
C LYS A 281 -19.04 17.23 5.69
N GLU A 282 -19.38 16.85 4.46
CA GLU A 282 -19.95 17.74 3.43
C GLU A 282 -19.16 19.04 3.21
N LEU A 283 -17.84 18.93 3.18
CA LEU A 283 -16.93 20.04 2.91
C LEU A 283 -17.00 20.43 1.41
N ASN A 284 -16.94 21.72 1.13
CA ASN A 284 -16.70 22.22 -0.23
C ASN A 284 -15.23 22.02 -0.64
N GLY A 285 -14.92 22.19 -1.94
CA GLY A 285 -13.58 21.89 -2.46
C GLY A 285 -12.43 22.66 -1.80
N LEU A 286 -12.62 23.93 -1.44
CA LEU A 286 -11.59 24.76 -0.80
C LEU A 286 -11.34 24.32 0.65
N VAL A 287 -12.43 24.18 1.43
CA VAL A 287 -12.34 23.74 2.83
C VAL A 287 -11.79 22.33 2.91
N PHE A 288 -12.21 21.45 2.00
CA PHE A 288 -11.65 20.11 1.87
C PHE A 288 -10.14 20.14 1.58
N SER A 289 -9.68 21.03 0.70
CA SER A 289 -8.25 21.13 0.36
C SER A 289 -7.42 21.53 1.58
N LEU A 290 -7.86 22.53 2.34
CA LEU A 290 -7.20 22.94 3.59
C LEU A 290 -7.24 21.81 4.64
N PHE A 291 -8.39 21.17 4.79
CA PHE A 291 -8.57 20.00 5.66
C PHE A 291 -7.63 18.87 5.30
N ALA A 292 -7.54 18.50 4.02
CA ALA A 292 -6.71 17.41 3.52
C ALA A 292 -5.22 17.70 3.74
N ILE A 293 -4.78 18.96 3.55
CA ILE A 293 -3.41 19.39 3.86
C ILE A 293 -3.13 19.23 5.36
N GLY A 294 -4.01 19.76 6.22
CA GLY A 294 -3.87 19.63 7.68
C GLY A 294 -3.81 18.18 8.14
N LEU A 295 -4.70 17.33 7.61
CA LEU A 295 -4.74 15.90 7.89
C LEU A 295 -3.47 15.19 7.43
N CYS A 296 -2.93 15.54 6.25
CA CYS A 296 -1.67 14.99 5.76
C CYS A 296 -0.51 15.37 6.69
N ILE A 297 -0.40 16.65 7.07
CA ILE A 297 0.66 17.14 7.98
C ILE A 297 0.59 16.41 9.33
N ALA A 298 -0.60 16.36 9.94
CA ALA A 298 -0.81 15.70 11.23
C ALA A 298 -0.45 14.21 11.16
N THR A 299 -0.88 13.52 10.11
CA THR A 299 -0.58 12.09 9.94
C THR A 299 0.92 11.85 9.77
N PHE A 300 1.60 12.62 8.91
CA PHE A 300 3.05 12.48 8.71
C PHE A 300 3.83 12.77 9.98
N PHE A 301 3.43 13.80 10.73
CA PHE A 301 4.03 14.13 12.01
C PHE A 301 3.90 12.97 13.01
N LEU A 302 2.69 12.45 13.22
CA LEU A 302 2.45 11.34 14.14
C LEU A 302 3.11 10.03 13.70
N ALA A 303 3.20 9.77 12.40
CA ALA A 303 3.91 8.60 11.88
C ALA A 303 5.41 8.68 12.22
N ARG A 304 6.02 9.87 12.13
CA ARG A 304 7.43 10.10 12.51
C ARG A 304 7.69 10.01 14.01
N THR A 305 6.77 10.52 14.82
CA THR A 305 6.90 10.39 16.28
C THR A 305 6.85 8.92 16.69
N THR A 306 6.09 8.09 15.97
CA THR A 306 6.05 6.64 16.17
C THR A 306 7.40 5.98 15.86
N GLU A 307 8.07 6.36 14.77
CA GLU A 307 9.44 5.87 14.49
C GLU A 307 10.43 6.33 15.57
N SER A 308 10.33 7.59 16.01
CA SER A 308 11.17 8.13 17.09
C SER A 308 10.96 7.37 18.41
N ALA A 309 9.71 7.04 18.74
CA ALA A 309 9.37 6.21 19.89
C ALA A 309 9.94 4.80 19.73
N GLY A 310 9.77 4.18 18.56
CA GLY A 310 10.32 2.87 18.26
C GLY A 310 11.85 2.78 18.42
N LEU A 311 12.58 3.81 17.98
CA LEU A 311 14.03 3.92 18.17
C LEU A 311 14.42 4.10 19.64
N LYS A 312 13.65 4.87 20.42
CA LYS A 312 13.87 4.99 21.87
C LYS A 312 13.64 3.65 22.58
N LEU A 313 12.57 2.95 22.22
CA LEU A 313 12.22 1.63 22.77
C LEU A 313 13.30 0.58 22.47
N GLN A 314 13.93 0.63 21.29
CA GLN A 314 15.03 -0.28 20.93
C GLN A 314 16.27 -0.10 21.83
N LYS A 315 16.52 1.11 22.33
CA LYS A 315 17.68 1.44 23.18
C LYS A 315 17.53 0.98 24.63
N ILE A 316 16.32 0.64 25.09
CA ILE A 316 16.08 0.19 26.47
C ILE A 316 16.60 -1.24 26.63
N GLN A 317 17.60 -1.43 27.50
CA GLN A 317 18.35 -2.69 27.71
C GLN A 317 17.46 -3.90 28.10
N SER A 318 16.31 -3.69 28.73
CA SER A 318 15.37 -4.75 29.12
C SER A 318 14.39 -5.11 27.98
N GLN A 319 14.94 -5.45 26.80
CA GLN A 319 14.12 -5.71 25.61
C GLN A 319 13.16 -6.90 25.80
N LYS A 320 13.46 -7.87 26.67
CA LYS A 320 12.59 -9.03 26.91
C LYS A 320 11.27 -8.62 27.56
N TRP A 321 11.33 -7.86 28.65
CA TRP A 321 10.13 -7.43 29.37
C TRP A 321 9.32 -6.41 28.57
N LEU A 322 9.99 -5.54 27.81
CA LEU A 322 9.31 -4.62 26.92
C LEU A 322 8.58 -5.34 25.77
N LYS A 323 9.21 -6.36 25.16
CA LYS A 323 8.54 -7.22 24.15
C LYS A 323 7.35 -7.94 24.75
N ILE A 324 7.51 -8.54 25.94
CA ILE A 324 6.40 -9.20 26.65
C ILE A 324 5.28 -8.20 26.92
N GLY A 325 5.59 -7.01 27.45
CA GLY A 325 4.61 -5.96 27.72
C GLY A 325 3.85 -5.52 26.47
N LEU A 326 4.53 -5.34 25.33
CA LEU A 326 3.89 -5.00 24.06
C LEU A 326 3.04 -6.15 23.50
N ILE A 327 3.47 -7.41 23.66
CA ILE A 327 2.66 -8.58 23.29
C ILE A 327 1.41 -8.67 24.16
N THR A 328 1.56 -8.52 25.48
CA THR A 328 0.44 -8.51 26.43
C THR A 328 -0.52 -7.35 26.12
N ALA A 329 0.00 -6.15 25.86
CA ALA A 329 -0.82 -5.01 25.47
C ALA A 329 -1.55 -5.26 24.15
N THR A 330 -0.89 -5.87 23.15
CA THR A 330 -1.53 -6.28 21.90
C THR A 330 -2.66 -7.27 22.17
N PHE A 331 -2.43 -8.27 23.01
CA PHE A 331 -3.43 -9.28 23.37
C PHE A 331 -4.64 -8.64 24.07
N LEU A 332 -4.40 -7.81 25.10
CA LEU A 332 -5.45 -7.09 25.82
C LEU A 332 -6.28 -6.22 24.88
N VAL A 333 -5.61 -5.46 24.01
CA VAL A 333 -6.28 -4.60 23.04
C VAL A 333 -7.08 -5.43 22.03
N SER A 334 -6.55 -6.57 21.58
CA SER A 334 -7.27 -7.50 20.69
C SER A 334 -8.53 -8.05 21.35
N CYS A 335 -8.46 -8.41 22.64
CA CYS A 335 -9.63 -8.84 23.41
C CYS A 335 -10.67 -7.73 23.54
N VAL A 336 -10.26 -6.49 23.81
CA VAL A 336 -11.18 -5.33 23.85
C VAL A 336 -11.81 -5.11 22.47
N THR A 337 -11.03 -5.14 21.38
CA THR A 337 -11.55 -5.02 20.02
C THR A 337 -12.52 -6.15 19.67
N LEU A 338 -12.28 -7.37 20.16
CA LEU A 338 -13.20 -8.50 19.97
C LEU A 338 -14.53 -8.29 20.70
N ILE A 339 -14.49 -7.87 21.96
CA ILE A 339 -15.68 -7.70 22.80
C ILE A 339 -16.54 -6.54 22.29
N TYR A 340 -15.92 -5.39 21.99
CA TYR A 340 -16.63 -4.16 21.62
C TYR A 340 -16.75 -3.93 20.11
N GLY A 341 -16.09 -4.76 19.29
CA GLY A 341 -16.00 -4.59 17.84
C GLY A 341 -17.33 -4.71 17.12
N GLY A 342 -18.22 -5.59 17.60
CA GLY A 342 -19.54 -5.81 16.98
C GLY A 342 -20.49 -4.62 17.09
N GLU A 343 -20.26 -3.70 18.02
CA GLU A 343 -21.19 -2.61 18.33
C GLU A 343 -20.87 -1.29 17.61
N GLY A 344 -19.80 -1.25 16.80
CA GLY A 344 -19.38 0.00 16.13
C GLY A 344 -19.02 1.13 17.10
N SER A 345 -18.72 0.80 18.35
CA SER A 345 -18.49 1.77 19.41
C SER A 345 -17.20 2.57 19.20
N VAL A 346 -17.16 3.79 19.76
CA VAL A 346 -15.93 4.62 19.81
C VAL A 346 -14.76 3.84 20.44
N ILE A 347 -15.04 2.99 21.43
CA ILE A 347 -14.06 2.12 22.10
C ILE A 347 -13.44 1.11 21.11
N ALA A 348 -14.21 0.55 20.18
CA ALA A 348 -13.70 -0.34 19.14
C ALA A 348 -12.72 0.38 18.20
N MET A 349 -13.03 1.63 17.83
CA MET A 349 -12.15 2.46 16.99
C MET A 349 -10.80 2.74 17.66
N TYR A 350 -10.82 3.16 18.93
CA TYR A 350 -9.61 3.44 19.70
C TYR A 350 -8.77 2.18 19.93
N SER A 351 -9.41 1.09 20.38
CA SER A 351 -8.72 -0.18 20.62
C SER A 351 -8.05 -0.71 19.36
N ARG A 352 -8.77 -0.79 18.22
CA ARG A 352 -8.18 -1.19 16.93
C ARG A 352 -6.93 -0.39 16.60
N THR A 353 -7.04 0.94 16.64
CA THR A 353 -5.94 1.85 16.27
C THR A 353 -4.74 1.63 17.18
N ILE A 354 -4.95 1.61 18.50
CA ILE A 354 -3.89 1.41 19.48
C ILE A 354 -3.22 0.05 19.25
N GLY A 355 -3.99 -1.00 19.00
CA GLY A 355 -3.48 -2.34 18.72
C GLY A 355 -2.60 -2.39 17.47
N GLN A 356 -3.05 -1.76 16.37
CA GLN A 356 -2.26 -1.63 15.14
C GLN A 356 -0.97 -0.82 15.35
N MET A 357 -1.02 0.23 16.17
CA MET A 357 0.15 1.04 16.52
C MET A 357 1.17 0.25 17.36
N ILE A 358 0.71 -0.52 18.36
CA ILE A 358 1.56 -1.40 19.16
C ILE A 358 2.21 -2.47 18.27
N LEU A 359 1.45 -3.08 17.36
CA LEU A 359 1.97 -4.04 16.38
C LEU A 359 3.02 -3.43 15.46
N CYS A 360 2.79 -2.19 14.98
CA CYS A 360 3.79 -1.46 14.22
C CYS A 360 5.09 -1.25 15.03
N LEU A 361 4.98 -0.90 16.32
CA LEU A 361 6.15 -0.76 17.20
C LEU A 361 6.87 -2.10 17.44
N LEU A 362 6.15 -3.23 17.51
CA LEU A 362 6.78 -4.55 17.61
C LEU A 362 7.72 -4.85 16.42
N LEU A 363 7.51 -4.23 15.26
CA LEU A 363 8.39 -4.38 14.10
C LEU A 363 9.78 -3.74 14.27
N THR A 364 10.01 -2.89 15.29
CA THR A 364 11.35 -2.35 15.58
C THR A 364 12.27 -3.34 16.29
N PHE A 365 11.70 -4.39 16.91
CA PHE A 365 12.43 -5.33 17.78
C PHE A 365 13.04 -6.55 17.06
N ARG A 366 13.35 -6.41 15.77
CA ARG A 366 13.85 -7.48 14.89
C ARG A 366 15.30 -7.86 15.11
#